data_AF-A0A4R3PT74-F1
#
_entry.id   AF-A0A4R3PT74-F1
#
_cell.length_a   1.000
_cell.length_b   1.000
_cell.length_c   1.000
_cell.angle_alpha   90.00
_cell.angle_beta   90.00
_cell.angle_gamma   90.00
#
_symmetry.space_group_name_H-M   'P 1'
#
loop_
_entity.id
_entity.type
_entity.pdbx_description
1 polymer ?
#
loop_
_entity_poly.entity_id
_entity_poly.type
_entity_poly.pdbx_seq_one_letter_code
_entity_poly.pdbx_strand_id
1 'polypeptide(L)'
;MKDFFKIGKATLLLKRPFLRGTLSGAPLDDPASELLRTFGKAIDRRDNVKRKGEDPVIIKENDDICAELELELIVVLRALRQRELRQRSSQ
;
A
#
# COMPACT_ATOMS: atom_id res chain seq x y z
N MET A 1 18.54 -3.98 6.61
CA MET A 1 17.28 -4.63 6.15
C MET A 1 16.39 -3.54 5.56
N LYS A 2 15.73 -3.76 4.40
CA LYS A 2 14.84 -2.74 3.79
C LYS A 2 13.58 -2.56 4.65
N ASP A 3 13.12 -1.32 4.80
CA ASP A 3 11.86 -1.02 5.48
C ASP A 3 10.71 -1.03 4.46
N PHE A 4 10.09 -2.20 4.30
CA PHE A 4 9.00 -2.37 3.33
C PHE A 4 7.73 -1.61 3.69
N PHE A 5 7.50 -1.31 4.97
CA PHE A 5 6.38 -0.46 5.35
C PHE A 5 6.55 0.95 4.77
N LYS A 6 7.76 1.53 4.93
CA LYS A 6 8.08 2.85 4.36
C LYS A 6 8.01 2.85 2.84
N ILE A 7 8.50 1.80 2.18
CA ILE A 7 8.42 1.65 0.72
C ILE A 7 6.95 1.65 0.30
N GLY A 8 6.13 0.76 0.85
CA GLY A 8 4.71 0.65 0.51
C GLY A 8 3.95 1.95 0.75
N LYS A 9 4.17 2.59 1.91
CA LYS A 9 3.56 3.88 2.26
C LYS A 9 3.97 4.98 1.29
N ALA A 10 5.27 5.12 1.00
CA ALA A 10 5.78 6.15 0.09
C ALA A 10 5.23 5.95 -1.33
N THR A 11 5.29 4.72 -1.86
CA THR A 11 4.76 4.40 -3.19
C THR A 11 3.27 4.68 -3.28
N LEU A 12 2.50 4.28 -2.27
CA LEU A 12 1.06 4.54 -2.25
C LEU A 12 0.75 6.04 -2.20
N LEU A 13 1.48 6.82 -1.40
CA LEU A 13 1.31 8.27 -1.31
C LEU A 13 1.70 9.01 -2.58
N LEU A 14 2.71 8.52 -3.31
CA LEU A 14 3.09 9.06 -4.62
C LEU A 14 1.97 8.82 -5.64
N LYS A 15 1.38 7.62 -5.64
CA LYS A 15 0.27 7.28 -6.56
C LYS A 15 -1.06 7.92 -6.16
N ARG A 16 -1.33 8.05 -4.86
CA ARG A 16 -2.61 8.45 -4.27
C ARG A 16 -2.42 9.52 -3.18
N PRO A 17 -2.08 10.77 -3.55
CA PRO A 17 -1.79 11.82 -2.57
C PRO A 17 -2.95 12.12 -1.61
N PHE A 18 -4.20 11.91 -2.05
CA PHE A 18 -5.40 12.13 -1.22
C PHE A 18 -5.49 11.19 0.00
N LEU A 19 -4.75 10.07 0.02
CA LEU A 19 -4.67 9.17 1.18
C LEU A 19 -3.78 9.70 2.31
N ARG A 20 -3.09 10.84 2.11
CA ARG A 20 -2.17 11.43 3.09
C ARG A 20 -2.82 11.60 4.46
N GLY A 21 -4.03 12.16 4.52
CA GLY A 21 -4.74 12.38 5.78
C GLY A 21 -5.01 11.10 6.58
N THR A 22 -5.30 9.99 5.90
CA THR A 22 -5.50 8.67 6.52
C THR A 22 -4.18 8.06 7.00
N LEU A 23 -3.11 8.22 6.20
CA LEU A 23 -1.81 7.59 6.47
C LEU A 23 -0.90 8.40 7.40
N SER A 24 -1.19 9.68 7.64
CA SER A 24 -0.39 10.55 8.51
C SER A 24 -0.98 10.73 9.91
N GLY A 25 -2.29 10.52 10.08
CA GLY A 25 -3.03 10.98 11.25
C GLY A 25 -3.40 9.92 12.30
N ALA A 26 -3.24 8.63 11.99
CA ALA A 26 -3.69 7.55 12.87
C ALA A 26 -2.65 6.43 13.01
N PRO A 27 -2.58 5.78 14.18
CA PRO A 27 -1.97 4.46 14.26
C PRO A 27 -2.78 3.54 13.34
N LEU A 28 -2.15 3.12 12.24
CA LEU A 28 -2.73 2.10 11.39
C LEU A 28 -2.89 0.84 12.23
N ASP A 29 -4.02 0.19 12.12
CA ASP A 29 -4.21 -1.12 12.73
C ASP A 29 -3.21 -2.14 12.15
N ASP A 30 -3.02 -3.25 12.86
CA ASP A 30 -2.10 -4.30 12.44
C ASP A 30 -2.38 -4.80 11.00
N PRO A 31 -3.65 -4.98 10.56
CA PRO A 31 -3.97 -5.36 9.19
C PRO A 31 -3.51 -4.36 8.13
N ALA A 32 -3.78 -3.06 8.28
CA ALA A 32 -3.35 -2.07 7.28
C ALA A 32 -1.82 -1.90 7.27
N SER A 33 -1.19 -2.02 8.44
CA SER A 33 0.26 -1.98 8.57
C SER A 33 0.94 -3.15 7.86
N GLU A 34 0.41 -4.37 8.01
CA GLU A 34 0.95 -5.55 7.35
C GLU A 34 0.68 -5.52 5.84
N LEU A 35 -0.50 -5.06 5.41
CA LEU A 35 -0.81 -4.92 4.00
C LEU A 35 0.11 -3.89 3.31
N LEU A 36 0.46 -2.79 3.99
CA LEU A 36 1.46 -1.83 3.51
C LEU A 36 2.85 -2.46 3.39
N ARG A 37 3.27 -3.31 4.33
CA ARG A 37 4.54 -4.04 4.22
C ARG A 37 4.52 -4.99 3.03
N THR A 38 3.44 -5.75 2.84
CA THR A 38 3.27 -6.70 1.73
C THR A 38 3.29 -5.98 0.39
N PHE A 39 2.60 -4.87 0.27
CA PHE A 39 2.66 -4.01 -0.91
C PHE A 39 4.09 -3.48 -1.17
N GLY A 40 4.80 -3.03 -0.13
CA GLY A 40 6.19 -2.61 -0.27
C GLY A 40 7.13 -3.73 -0.74
N LYS A 41 6.93 -4.96 -0.28
CA LYS A 41 7.68 -6.15 -0.76
C LYS A 41 7.37 -6.42 -2.24
N ALA A 42 6.10 -6.34 -2.64
CA ALA A 42 5.69 -6.57 -4.02
C ALA A 42 6.29 -5.52 -4.97
N ILE A 43 6.28 -4.25 -4.59
CA ILE A 43 6.91 -3.16 -5.36
C ILE A 43 8.41 -3.39 -5.51
N ASP A 44 9.11 -3.74 -4.42
CA ASP A 44 10.54 -4.03 -4.50
C ASP A 44 10.83 -5.20 -5.44
N ARG A 45 10.04 -6.27 -5.35
CA ARG A 45 10.17 -7.44 -6.24
C ARG A 45 9.93 -7.06 -7.70
N ARG A 46 8.83 -6.35 -7.99
CA ARG A 46 8.50 -5.85 -9.33
C ARG A 46 9.63 -5.01 -9.91
N ASP A 47 10.20 -4.11 -9.11
CA ASP A 47 11.31 -3.27 -9.57
C ASP A 47 12.58 -4.09 -9.83
N ASN A 48 12.83 -5.12 -9.02
CA ASN A 48 13.97 -6.02 -9.22
C ASN A 48 13.81 -6.86 -10.50
N VAL A 49 12.63 -7.41 -10.79
CA VAL A 49 12.39 -8.18 -12.03
C VAL A 49 12.51 -7.28 -13.27
N LYS A 50 12.00 -6.04 -13.19
CA LYS A 50 12.16 -5.05 -14.27
C LYS A 50 13.62 -4.68 -14.51
N ARG A 51 14.39 -4.43 -13.45
CA ARG A 51 15.82 -4.08 -13.57
C ARG A 51 16.68 -5.23 -14.12
N LYS A 52 16.30 -6.48 -13.85
CA LYS A 52 16.99 -7.67 -14.36
C LYS A 52 16.68 -7.97 -15.83
N GLY A 53 15.67 -7.33 -16.41
CA GLY A 53 15.22 -7.64 -17.76
C GLY A 53 14.62 -9.05 -17.87
N GLU A 54 13.90 -9.47 -16.84
CA GLU A 54 13.18 -10.75 -16.84
C GLU A 54 12.11 -10.80 -17.94
N ASP A 55 11.56 -12.00 -18.19
CA ASP A 55 10.51 -12.22 -19.17
C ASP A 55 9.33 -11.23 -18.99
N PRO A 56 8.81 -10.62 -20.08
CA PRO A 56 7.66 -9.73 -20.03
C PRO A 56 6.42 -10.31 -19.31
N VAL A 57 6.20 -11.62 -19.38
CA VAL A 57 5.11 -12.31 -18.67
C VAL A 57 5.31 -12.22 -17.16
N ILE A 58 6.53 -12.48 -16.67
CA ILE A 58 6.88 -12.36 -15.25
C ILE A 58 6.72 -10.91 -14.79
N ILE A 59 7.14 -9.95 -15.61
CA ILE A 59 6.98 -8.52 -15.30
C ILE A 59 5.49 -8.18 -15.17
N LYS A 60 4.66 -8.65 -16.11
CA LYS A 60 3.22 -8.42 -16.09
C LYS A 60 2.56 -9.02 -14.84
N GLU A 61 2.89 -10.26 -14.49
CA GLU A 61 2.37 -10.90 -13.27
C GLU A 61 2.70 -10.10 -12.00
N ASN A 62 3.91 -9.55 -11.90
CA ASN A 62 4.29 -8.72 -10.75
C ASN A 62 3.59 -7.35 -10.78
N ASP A 63 3.33 -6.78 -11.96
CA ASP A 63 2.52 -5.57 -12.11
C ASP A 63 1.07 -5.82 -11.65
N ASP A 64 0.47 -6.95 -12.03
CA ASP A 64 -0.88 -7.36 -11.66
C ASP A 64 -1.01 -7.55 -10.13
N ILE A 65 -0.06 -8.28 -9.51
CA ILE A 65 0.00 -8.45 -8.04
C ILE A 65 0.08 -7.09 -7.33
N CYS A 66 0.90 -6.17 -7.85
CA CYS A 66 1.01 -4.83 -7.26
C CYS A 66 -0.30 -4.06 -7.38
N ALA A 67 -1.05 -4.22 -8.48
CA ALA A 67 -2.33 -3.56 -8.68
C ALA A 67 -3.41 -4.10 -7.73
N GLU A 68 -3.47 -5.42 -7.53
CA GLU A 68 -4.40 -6.06 -6.60
C GLU A 68 -4.17 -5.61 -5.16
N LEU A 69 -2.91 -5.62 -4.70
CA LEU A 69 -2.54 -5.14 -3.37
C LEU A 69 -2.83 -3.64 -3.17
N GLU A 70 -2.64 -2.82 -4.21
CA GLU A 70 -3.00 -1.39 -4.17
C GLU A 70 -4.51 -1.21 -3.97
N LEU A 71 -5.34 -1.99 -4.68
CA LEU A 71 -6.80 -1.93 -4.55
C LEU A 71 -7.25 -2.35 -3.15
N GLU A 72 -6.72 -3.44 -2.62
CA GLU A 72 -7.04 -3.91 -1.28
C GLU A 72 -6.67 -2.86 -0.22
N LEU A 73 -5.48 -2.24 -0.35
CA LEU A 73 -5.05 -1.13 0.52
C LEU A 73 -6.04 0.03 0.49
N ILE A 74 -6.51 0.42 -0.70
CA ILE A 74 -7.48 1.51 -0.83
C ILE A 74 -8.79 1.17 -0.12
N VAL A 75 -9.28 -0.07 -0.24
CA VAL A 75 -10.51 -0.52 0.44
C VAL A 75 -10.35 -0.47 1.95
N VAL A 76 -9.28 -1.05 2.48
CA VAL A 76 -8.99 -1.08 3.93
C VAL A 76 -8.84 0.34 4.49
N LEU A 77 -8.06 1.20 3.83
CA LEU A 77 -7.84 2.57 4.28
C LEU A 77 -9.13 3.42 4.24
N ARG A 78 -10.02 3.19 3.27
CA ARG A 78 -11.34 3.84 3.24
C ARG A 78 -12.20 3.39 4.41
N ALA A 79 -12.22 2.09 4.71
CA ALA A 79 -12.98 1.56 5.84
C ALA A 79 -12.50 2.13 7.17
N LEU A 80 -11.17 2.21 7.35
CA LEU A 80 -10.55 2.84 8.52
C LEU A 80 -10.94 4.31 8.65
N ARG A 81 -10.84 5.07 7.57
CA ARG A 81 -11.21 6.49 7.57
C ARG A 81 -12.67 6.70 7.95
N GLN A 82 -13.58 5.86 7.45
CA GLN A 82 -15.00 5.94 7.80
C GLN A 82 -15.25 5.61 9.28
N ARG A 83 -14.52 4.64 9.84
CA ARG A 83 -14.59 4.31 11.27
C ARG A 83 -14.12 5.48 12.14
N GLU A 84 -13.01 6.12 11.80
CA GLU A 84 -12.50 7.30 12.52
C GLU A 84 -13.50 8.45 12.51
N LEU A 85 -14.08 8.75 11.34
CA LEU A 85 -15.06 9.83 11.21
C LEU A 85 -16.29 9.57 12.08
N ARG A 86 -16.80 8.33 12.11
CA ARG A 86 -17.92 7.95 12.99
C ARG A 86 -17.59 8.13 14.47
N GLN A 87 -16.38 7.73 14.90
CA GLN A 87 -15.96 7.86 16.29
C GLN A 87 -15.84 9.34 16.73
N ARG A 88 -15.37 10.22 15.84
CA ARG A 88 -15.25 11.65 16.12
C ARG A 88 -16.59 12.37 16.20
N SER A 89 -17.60 11.92 15.44
CA SER A 89 -18.95 12.49 15.49
C SER A 89 -19.77 12.04 16.70
N SER A 90 -19.27 11.08 17.49
CA SER A 90 -19.91 10.60 18.72
C SER A 90 -19.28 11.17 20.00
N GLN A 91 -18.35 12.13 19.86
CA GLN A 91 -17.75 12.91 20.94
C GLN A 91 -18.25 14.35 20.86
#